data_AF-A0A4R0RLQ1-F1
#
_entry.id   AF-A0A4R0RLQ1-F1
#
_cell.length_a   1.000
_cell.length_b   1.000
_cell.length_c   1.000
_cell.angle_alpha   90.00
_cell.angle_beta   90.00
_cell.angle_gamma   90.00
#
_symmetry.space_group_name_H-M   'P 1'
#
loop_
_entity.id
_entity.type
_entity.pdbx_description
1 polymer ?
#
loop_
_entity_poly.entity_id
_entity_poly.type
_entity_poly.pdbx_seq_one_letter_code
_entity_poly.pdbx_strand_id
1 'polypeptide(L)'
;MPDADAAAKAEAKKTSDAASAKKYRGTTKGKETGAAYEASDEGKARQAAYDGSDKGKARSATYGDSEKGKARNDKYEATDGAKAKARERQARFKAKKAEKAAAEKAAAAAPQDPGAGPAPSRGFTPEEEARTRGTSPPENMEHPEEEIADVVKTLTCAESPEAQKAAVEKYYAVDAAFRHPLSTVVPGPNSRSAILGVYQWYRVLSPTIQLNVDSITYNSSRAELFLEVTQSFHIRWSPFSPAPARLLVHLVLSPSIDDPKLWVISLQEDFYHPEDLTALVVPPLMPLTRLLLRAGSMASNVNAFVFGKLGYWAVKEKEKPARPSVASTAS
;
A
#
# COMPACT_ATOMS: atom_id res chain seq x y z
N MET A 1 32.31 8.59 56.10
CA MET A 1 31.99 7.89 54.84
C MET A 1 31.39 6.50 55.14
N PRO A 2 30.09 6.39 55.47
CA PRO A 2 29.43 5.10 55.72
C PRO A 2 28.62 4.54 54.53
N ASP A 3 28.37 5.31 53.47
CA ASP A 3 27.38 4.95 52.43
C ASP A 3 27.86 3.97 51.35
N ALA A 4 29.17 3.85 51.11
CA ALA A 4 29.69 2.98 50.05
C ALA A 4 29.56 1.48 50.39
N ASP A 5 29.68 1.13 51.67
CA ASP A 5 29.66 -0.26 52.13
C ASP A 5 28.21 -0.83 52.19
N ALA A 6 27.22 0.04 52.41
CA ALA A 6 25.81 -0.32 52.35
C ALA A 6 25.33 -0.59 50.91
N ALA A 7 25.75 0.23 49.95
CA ALA A 7 25.44 0.04 48.54
C ALA A 7 26.04 -1.25 47.97
N ALA A 8 27.31 -1.54 48.31
CA ALA A 8 27.99 -2.77 47.90
C ALA A 8 27.32 -4.03 48.46
N LYS A 9 26.88 -4.00 49.72
CA LYS A 9 26.14 -5.12 50.36
C LYS A 9 24.74 -5.30 49.73
N ALA A 10 24.07 -4.21 49.34
CA ALA A 10 22.80 -4.27 48.62
C ALA A 10 22.93 -4.90 47.22
N GLU A 11 23.97 -4.55 46.45
CA GLU A 11 24.23 -5.17 45.15
C GLU A 11 24.63 -6.65 45.25
N ALA A 12 25.47 -7.00 46.23
CA ALA A 12 25.86 -8.38 46.49
C ALA A 12 24.65 -9.26 46.88
N LYS A 13 23.71 -8.72 47.65
CA LYS A 13 22.46 -9.41 47.99
C LYS A 13 21.57 -9.59 46.76
N LYS A 14 21.39 -8.55 45.95
CA LYS A 14 20.56 -8.59 44.73
C LYS A 14 21.05 -9.62 43.70
N THR A 15 22.35 -9.75 43.55
CA THR A 15 22.97 -10.74 42.65
C THR A 15 22.79 -12.18 43.16
N SER A 16 22.91 -12.40 44.47
CA SER A 16 22.66 -13.70 45.12
C SER A 16 21.19 -14.13 45.02
N ASP A 17 20.25 -13.19 45.21
CA ASP A 17 18.81 -13.44 45.10
C ASP A 17 18.42 -13.78 43.65
N ALA A 18 19.02 -13.10 42.66
CA ALA A 18 18.80 -13.41 41.24
C ALA A 18 19.34 -14.80 40.84
N ALA A 19 20.50 -15.19 41.37
CA ALA A 19 21.07 -16.52 41.14
C ALA A 19 20.18 -17.62 41.76
N SER A 20 19.67 -17.38 42.97
CA SER A 20 18.76 -18.29 43.67
C SER A 20 17.41 -18.44 42.94
N ALA A 21 16.84 -17.34 42.44
CA ALA A 21 15.62 -17.36 41.64
C ALA A 21 15.80 -18.12 40.31
N LYS A 22 16.95 -17.96 39.65
CA LYS A 22 17.29 -18.71 38.42
C LYS A 22 17.41 -20.21 38.70
N LYS A 23 18.04 -20.59 39.81
CA LYS A 23 18.13 -21.99 40.26
C LYS A 23 16.75 -22.58 40.55
N TYR A 24 15.88 -21.82 41.24
CA TYR A 24 14.51 -22.26 41.54
C TYR A 24 13.68 -22.49 40.27
N ARG A 25 13.69 -21.56 39.30
CA ARG A 25 12.98 -21.71 38.02
C ARG A 25 13.43 -22.92 37.19
N GLY A 26 14.65 -23.40 37.41
CA GLY A 26 15.17 -24.61 36.77
C GLY A 26 14.61 -25.93 37.35
N THR A 27 14.09 -25.89 38.58
CA THR A 27 13.51 -27.07 39.26
C THR A 27 12.13 -27.41 38.69
N THR A 28 11.69 -28.67 38.85
CA THR A 28 10.35 -29.12 38.44
C THR A 28 9.26 -28.26 39.07
N LYS A 29 9.34 -28.03 40.39
CA LYS A 29 8.39 -27.19 41.13
C LYS A 29 8.39 -25.73 40.63
N GLY A 30 9.56 -25.18 40.30
CA GLY A 30 9.67 -23.84 39.72
C GLY A 30 9.05 -23.73 38.32
N LYS A 31 9.18 -24.77 37.50
CA LYS A 31 8.55 -24.83 36.17
C LYS A 31 7.03 -24.97 36.27
N GLU A 32 6.53 -25.82 37.16
CA GLU A 32 5.10 -26.01 37.40
C GLU A 32 4.43 -24.73 37.93
N THR A 33 5.06 -24.08 38.92
CA THR A 33 4.56 -22.79 39.46
C THR A 33 4.62 -21.68 38.42
N GLY A 34 5.66 -21.65 37.57
CA GLY A 34 5.73 -20.73 36.42
C GLY A 34 4.61 -20.96 35.40
N ALA A 35 4.39 -22.21 35.00
CA ALA A 35 3.32 -22.57 34.07
C ALA A 35 1.93 -22.25 34.62
N ALA A 36 1.70 -22.50 35.92
CA ALA A 36 0.46 -22.14 36.59
C ALA A 36 0.24 -20.61 36.62
N TYR A 37 1.30 -19.83 36.85
CA TYR A 37 1.24 -18.37 36.78
C TYR A 37 0.93 -17.89 35.36
N GLU A 38 1.63 -18.40 34.34
CA GLU A 38 1.39 -18.05 32.93
C GLU A 38 -0.04 -18.40 32.46
N ALA A 39 -0.62 -19.48 32.99
CA ALA A 39 -2.00 -19.87 32.71
C ALA A 39 -3.06 -19.05 33.47
N SER A 40 -2.68 -18.38 34.56
CA SER A 40 -3.57 -17.53 35.36
C SER A 40 -3.98 -16.26 34.61
N ASP A 41 -5.10 -15.65 35.01
CA ASP A 41 -5.57 -14.41 34.41
C ASP A 41 -4.59 -13.25 34.63
N GLU A 42 -3.92 -13.22 35.77
CA GLU A 42 -2.89 -12.22 36.08
C GLU A 42 -1.67 -12.38 35.16
N GLY A 43 -1.20 -13.61 34.96
CA GLY A 43 -0.09 -13.90 34.05
C GLY A 43 -0.43 -13.54 32.60
N LYS A 44 -1.63 -13.88 32.13
CA LYS A 44 -2.12 -13.50 30.79
C LYS A 44 -2.24 -12.00 30.62
N ALA A 45 -2.80 -11.28 31.60
CA ALA A 45 -2.94 -9.83 31.56
C ALA A 45 -1.58 -9.13 31.51
N ARG A 46 -0.62 -9.61 32.31
CA ARG A 46 0.75 -9.09 32.31
C ARG A 46 1.47 -9.36 30.99
N GLN A 47 1.29 -10.55 30.42
CA GLN A 47 1.85 -10.91 29.13
C GLN A 47 1.26 -10.04 28.01
N ALA A 48 -0.06 -9.84 28.00
CA ALA A 48 -0.73 -8.96 27.05
C ALA A 48 -0.26 -7.50 27.16
N ALA A 49 -0.07 -6.99 28.38
CA ALA A 49 0.49 -5.65 28.61
C ALA A 49 1.94 -5.54 28.11
N TYR A 50 2.75 -6.60 28.30
CA TYR A 50 4.11 -6.64 27.77
C TYR A 50 4.12 -6.67 26.24
N ASP A 51 3.32 -7.54 25.62
CA ASP A 51 3.24 -7.68 24.16
C ASP A 51 2.68 -6.41 23.48
N GLY A 52 1.80 -5.68 24.18
CA GLY A 52 1.28 -4.38 23.75
C GLY A 52 2.27 -3.21 23.90
N SER A 53 3.29 -3.35 24.74
CA SER A 53 4.31 -2.32 24.99
C SER A 53 5.31 -2.19 23.83
N ASP A 54 5.95 -1.02 23.69
CA ASP A 54 6.97 -0.78 22.66
C ASP A 54 8.14 -1.76 22.78
N LYS A 55 8.51 -2.10 24.02
CA LYS A 55 9.58 -3.07 24.30
C LYS A 55 9.21 -4.49 23.89
N GLY A 56 7.94 -4.89 24.09
CA GLY A 56 7.44 -6.18 23.64
C GLY A 56 7.37 -6.27 22.12
N LYS A 57 6.83 -5.24 21.47
CA LYS A 57 6.77 -5.14 20.00
C LYS A 57 8.15 -5.17 19.36
N ALA A 58 9.10 -4.37 19.84
CA ALA A 58 10.47 -4.35 19.33
C ALA A 58 11.17 -5.70 19.46
N ARG A 59 10.97 -6.40 20.59
CA ARG A 59 11.52 -7.73 20.80
C ARG A 59 10.86 -8.78 19.90
N SER A 60 9.55 -8.70 19.71
CA SER A 60 8.80 -9.59 18.83
C SER A 60 9.25 -9.45 17.38
N ALA A 61 9.40 -8.21 16.89
CA ALA A 61 9.93 -7.93 15.56
C ALA A 61 11.35 -8.50 15.38
N THR A 62 12.24 -8.22 16.33
CA THR A 62 13.63 -8.76 16.32
C THR A 62 13.65 -10.29 16.31
N TYR A 63 12.73 -10.93 17.06
CA TYR A 63 12.63 -12.39 17.08
C TYR A 63 12.07 -12.94 15.78
N GLY A 64 11.04 -12.31 15.20
CA GLY A 64 10.46 -12.70 13.91
C GLY A 64 11.48 -12.65 12.76
N ASP A 65 12.37 -11.65 12.78
CA ASP A 65 13.42 -11.49 11.77
C ASP A 65 14.61 -12.44 11.95
N SER A 66 14.77 -13.02 13.15
CA SER A 66 15.83 -13.99 13.45
C SER A 66 15.60 -15.31 12.72
N GLU A 67 16.68 -16.04 12.40
CA GLU A 67 16.60 -17.38 11.79
C GLU A 67 15.74 -18.35 12.60
N LYS A 68 15.79 -18.25 13.93
CA LYS A 68 14.96 -19.08 14.83
C LYS A 68 13.48 -18.73 14.75
N GLY A 69 13.15 -17.45 14.59
CA GLY A 69 11.77 -17.00 14.41
C GLY A 69 11.20 -17.47 13.08
N LYS A 70 11.95 -17.28 11.99
CA LYS A 70 11.60 -17.74 10.64
C LYS A 70 11.38 -19.25 10.59
N ALA A 71 12.34 -20.04 11.06
CA ALA A 71 12.21 -21.51 11.10
C ALA A 71 11.01 -22.01 11.92
N ARG A 72 10.64 -21.30 12.99
CA ARG A 72 9.45 -21.60 13.78
C ARG A 72 8.17 -21.26 13.03
N ASN A 73 8.13 -20.12 12.34
CA ASN A 73 6.98 -19.71 11.55
C ASN A 73 6.74 -20.66 10.37
N ASP A 74 7.81 -21.05 9.66
CA ASP A 74 7.73 -22.03 8.57
C ASP A 74 7.17 -23.37 9.06
N LYS A 75 7.61 -23.82 10.25
CA LYS A 75 7.08 -25.04 10.88
C LYS A 75 5.60 -24.90 11.26
N TYR A 76 5.16 -23.72 11.68
CA TYR A 76 3.76 -23.45 12.00
C TYR A 76 2.89 -23.43 10.73
N GLU A 77 3.33 -22.74 9.68
CA GLU A 77 2.63 -22.68 8.39
C GLU A 77 2.50 -24.05 7.71
N ALA A 78 3.46 -24.95 7.96
CA ALA A 78 3.39 -26.33 7.49
C ALA A 78 2.32 -27.18 8.21
N THR A 79 1.80 -26.75 9.37
CA THR A 79 0.80 -27.51 10.14
C THR A 79 -0.57 -27.50 9.48
N ASP A 80 -1.33 -28.57 9.70
CA ASP A 80 -2.71 -28.68 9.20
C ASP A 80 -3.64 -27.64 9.83
N GLY A 81 -3.35 -27.19 11.05
CA GLY A 81 -4.08 -26.11 11.72
C GLY A 81 -3.90 -24.75 11.03
N ALA A 82 -2.68 -24.42 10.58
CA ALA A 82 -2.42 -23.21 9.82
C ALA A 82 -3.09 -23.27 8.44
N LYS A 83 -3.01 -24.42 7.76
CA LYS A 83 -3.69 -24.65 6.47
C LYS A 83 -5.22 -24.59 6.60
N ALA A 84 -5.79 -25.11 7.68
CA ALA A 84 -7.23 -25.04 7.95
C ALA A 84 -7.70 -23.59 8.14
N LYS A 85 -6.99 -22.79 8.94
CA LYS A 85 -7.27 -21.36 9.10
C LYS A 85 -7.12 -20.58 7.79
N ALA A 86 -6.12 -20.93 6.97
CA ALA A 86 -5.95 -20.31 5.64
C ALA A 86 -7.12 -20.65 4.70
N ARG A 87 -7.61 -21.89 4.71
CA ARG A 87 -8.80 -22.31 3.95
C ARG A 87 -10.07 -21.62 4.43
N GLU A 88 -10.26 -21.49 5.74
CA GLU A 88 -11.38 -20.75 6.34
C GLU A 88 -11.35 -19.27 5.90
N ARG A 89 -10.17 -18.64 5.93
CA ARG A 89 -9.98 -17.26 5.45
C ARG A 89 -10.32 -17.13 3.96
N GLN A 90 -9.86 -18.07 3.13
CA GLN A 90 -10.20 -18.09 1.70
C GLN A 90 -11.69 -18.32 1.45
N ALA A 91 -12.35 -19.19 2.23
CA ALA A 91 -13.78 -19.44 2.13
C ALA A 91 -14.59 -18.19 2.50
N ARG A 92 -14.20 -17.49 3.57
CA ARG A 92 -14.83 -16.23 3.98
C ARG A 92 -14.66 -15.13 2.93
N PHE A 93 -13.47 -15.04 2.31
CA PHE A 93 -13.22 -14.11 1.22
C PHE A 93 -14.09 -14.42 -0.01
N LYS A 94 -14.17 -15.70 -0.41
CA LYS A 94 -15.05 -16.13 -1.52
C LYS A 94 -16.52 -15.86 -1.23
N ALA A 95 -16.98 -16.10 0.00
CA ALA A 95 -18.36 -15.82 0.40
C ALA A 95 -18.70 -14.34 0.30
N LYS A 96 -17.83 -13.45 0.85
CA LYS A 96 -18.00 -11.99 0.71
C LYS A 96 -18.00 -11.54 -0.75
N LYS A 97 -17.15 -12.14 -1.59
CA LYS A 97 -17.11 -11.84 -3.02
C LYS A 97 -18.41 -12.26 -3.74
N ALA A 98 -18.97 -13.41 -3.39
CA ALA A 98 -20.23 -13.90 -3.94
C ALA A 98 -21.43 -13.04 -3.49
N GLU A 99 -21.43 -12.59 -2.23
CA GLU A 99 -22.42 -11.66 -1.69
C GLU A 99 -22.41 -10.32 -2.43
N LYS A 100 -21.22 -9.75 -2.66
CA LYS A 100 -21.06 -8.52 -3.47
C LYS A 100 -21.58 -8.70 -4.90
N ALA A 101 -21.25 -9.81 -5.56
CA ALA A 101 -21.73 -10.10 -6.91
C ALA A 101 -23.27 -10.29 -6.97
N ALA A 102 -23.88 -10.84 -5.92
CA ALA A 102 -25.33 -10.95 -5.82
C ALA A 102 -26.00 -9.57 -5.63
N ALA A 103 -25.41 -8.70 -4.82
CA ALA A 103 -25.89 -7.33 -4.62
C ALA A 103 -25.80 -6.48 -5.90
N GLU A 104 -24.70 -6.59 -6.66
CA GLU A 104 -24.54 -5.92 -7.96
C GLU A 104 -25.57 -6.39 -8.99
N LYS A 105 -25.85 -7.70 -9.03
CA LYS A 105 -26.88 -8.26 -9.92
C LYS A 105 -28.30 -7.78 -9.55
N ALA A 106 -28.57 -7.57 -8.26
CA ALA A 106 -29.84 -7.03 -7.79
C ALA A 106 -29.99 -5.54 -8.12
N ALA A 107 -28.91 -4.76 -7.99
CA ALA A 107 -28.90 -3.34 -8.34
C ALA A 107 -29.09 -3.10 -9.85
N ALA A 108 -28.53 -3.96 -10.70
CA ALA A 108 -28.71 -3.89 -12.16
C ALA A 108 -30.13 -4.24 -12.64
N ALA A 109 -30.98 -4.82 -11.79
CA ALA A 109 -32.35 -5.21 -12.12
C ALA A 109 -33.41 -4.15 -11.72
N ALA A 110 -33.01 -3.04 -11.11
CA ALA A 110 -33.91 -1.95 -10.76
C ALA A 110 -34.22 -1.05 -11.98
N PRO A 111 -35.48 -0.64 -12.22
CA PRO A 111 -35.85 0.19 -13.35
C PRO A 111 -35.23 1.59 -13.25
N GLN A 112 -34.49 2.02 -14.28
CA GLN A 112 -33.95 3.37 -14.40
C GLN A 112 -35.00 4.30 -15.03
N ASP A 113 -35.26 5.44 -14.37
CA ASP A 113 -36.13 6.52 -14.84
C ASP A 113 -35.39 7.39 -15.89
N PRO A 114 -35.86 7.47 -17.15
CA PRO A 114 -35.13 8.12 -18.25
C PRO A 114 -35.38 9.64 -18.32
N GLY A 115 -35.29 10.35 -17.20
CA GLY A 115 -35.83 11.71 -17.07
C GLY A 115 -34.91 12.84 -16.57
N ALA A 116 -33.65 12.61 -16.20
CA ALA A 116 -32.79 13.66 -15.62
C ALA A 116 -31.54 13.95 -16.47
N GLY A 117 -31.58 15.04 -17.25
CA GLY A 117 -30.41 15.61 -17.93
C GLY A 117 -29.46 16.33 -16.96
N PRO A 118 -28.21 16.62 -17.37
CA PRO A 118 -27.20 17.22 -16.51
C PRO A 118 -27.49 18.71 -16.26
N ALA A 119 -27.47 19.12 -14.98
CA ALA A 119 -27.64 20.51 -14.57
C ALA A 119 -26.34 21.33 -14.78
N PRO A 120 -26.44 22.62 -15.14
CA PRO A 120 -25.27 23.46 -15.37
C PRO A 120 -24.63 23.95 -14.05
N SER A 121 -23.31 24.02 -14.04
CA SER A 121 -22.47 24.50 -12.94
C SER A 121 -22.75 25.98 -12.60
N ARG A 122 -23.16 26.24 -11.35
CA ARG A 122 -23.15 27.58 -10.75
C ARG A 122 -21.94 27.70 -9.84
N GLY A 123 -21.18 28.80 -10.00
CA GLY A 123 -20.08 29.16 -9.10
C GLY A 123 -20.60 29.50 -7.70
N PHE A 124 -19.84 29.09 -6.68
CA PHE A 124 -20.13 29.33 -5.27
C PHE A 124 -19.78 30.77 -4.87
N THR A 125 -20.54 31.32 -3.91
CA THR A 125 -20.29 32.66 -3.33
C THR A 125 -19.42 32.56 -2.06
N PRO A 126 -18.70 33.63 -1.66
CA PRO A 126 -17.79 33.60 -0.50
C PRO A 126 -18.45 33.30 0.86
N GLU A 127 -19.78 33.47 0.96
CA GLU A 127 -20.55 33.13 2.17
C GLU A 127 -20.80 31.62 2.31
N GLU A 128 -20.81 30.86 1.21
CA GLU A 128 -20.93 29.39 1.23
C GLU A 128 -19.61 28.72 1.64
N GLU A 129 -18.48 29.33 1.29
CA GLU A 129 -17.12 28.94 1.71
C GLU A 129 -16.88 29.15 3.23
N ALA A 130 -17.65 30.02 3.86
CA ALA A 130 -17.61 30.23 5.30
C ALA A 130 -18.45 29.19 6.08
N ARG A 131 -19.43 28.57 5.43
CA ARG A 131 -20.36 27.62 6.06
C ARG A 131 -19.80 26.20 6.20
N THR A 132 -18.76 25.85 5.45
CA THR A 132 -18.03 24.58 5.56
C THR A 132 -17.01 24.55 6.70
N ARG A 133 -16.76 25.68 7.38
CA ARG A 133 -15.95 25.75 8.60
C ARG A 133 -16.81 25.56 9.85
N GLY A 134 -17.28 24.33 10.04
CA GLY A 134 -17.89 23.90 11.29
C GLY A 134 -18.68 22.61 11.16
N THR A 135 -18.36 21.64 12.02
CA THR A 135 -19.16 20.46 12.41
C THR A 135 -19.11 19.21 11.51
N SER A 136 -18.21 18.30 11.87
CA SER A 136 -18.37 16.83 12.08
C SER A 136 -17.01 16.13 11.87
N PRO A 137 -16.68 15.05 12.60
CA PRO A 137 -15.47 14.28 12.29
C PRO A 137 -15.57 13.79 10.85
N PRO A 138 -14.51 13.90 10.03
CA PRO A 138 -14.70 13.72 8.61
C PRO A 138 -14.77 12.22 8.31
N GLU A 139 -15.91 11.78 7.81
CA GLU A 139 -16.25 10.41 7.44
C GLU A 139 -15.39 9.94 6.24
N ASN A 140 -15.23 8.62 6.03
CA ASN A 140 -14.55 8.02 4.86
C ASN A 140 -15.20 8.49 3.52
N MET A 141 -14.68 8.13 2.34
CA MET A 141 -15.15 8.72 1.06
C MET A 141 -16.59 8.31 0.72
N GLU A 142 -17.47 9.27 0.40
CA GLU A 142 -18.84 9.02 -0.09
C GLU A 142 -18.89 9.01 -1.62
N HIS A 143 -18.17 9.94 -2.23
CA HIS A 143 -18.09 10.17 -3.68
C HIS A 143 -16.64 10.05 -4.14
N PRO A 144 -16.09 8.83 -4.30
CA PRO A 144 -14.66 8.63 -4.52
C PRO A 144 -14.11 9.34 -5.76
N GLU A 145 -14.88 9.46 -6.84
CA GLU A 145 -14.44 10.14 -8.07
C GLU A 145 -14.21 11.64 -7.86
N GLU A 146 -14.99 12.27 -6.99
CA GLU A 146 -14.91 13.71 -6.71
C GLU A 146 -13.88 14.00 -5.61
N GLU A 147 -13.77 13.12 -4.62
CA GLU A 147 -12.93 13.34 -3.43
C GLU A 147 -11.47 12.87 -3.60
N ILE A 148 -11.18 11.92 -4.50
CA ILE A 148 -9.89 11.22 -4.48
C ILE A 148 -8.68 12.12 -4.73
N ALA A 149 -8.84 13.21 -5.50
CA ALA A 149 -7.76 14.15 -5.74
C ALA A 149 -7.23 14.76 -4.42
N ASP A 150 -8.15 15.20 -3.57
CA ASP A 150 -7.83 15.79 -2.28
C ASP A 150 -7.33 14.73 -1.29
N VAL A 151 -7.85 13.50 -1.37
CA VAL A 151 -7.35 12.37 -0.56
C VAL A 151 -5.89 12.08 -0.87
N VAL A 152 -5.53 11.90 -2.14
CA VAL A 152 -4.14 11.62 -2.55
C VAL A 152 -3.23 12.79 -2.20
N LYS A 153 -3.69 14.03 -2.41
CA LYS A 153 -2.94 15.23 -2.03
C LYS A 153 -2.73 15.31 -0.51
N THR A 154 -3.73 14.98 0.29
CA THR A 154 -3.61 14.97 1.76
C THR A 154 -2.65 13.88 2.23
N LEU A 155 -2.69 12.68 1.64
CA LEU A 155 -1.77 11.58 1.98
C LEU A 155 -0.30 11.93 1.67
N THR A 156 -0.06 12.56 0.52
CA THR A 156 1.29 12.82 -0.02
C THR A 156 1.89 14.15 0.43
N CYS A 157 1.06 15.19 0.57
CA CYS A 157 1.47 16.57 0.81
C CYS A 157 1.06 17.09 2.19
N ALA A 158 0.69 16.21 3.13
CA ALA A 158 0.32 16.57 4.49
C ALA A 158 1.29 17.59 5.13
N GLU A 159 0.70 18.60 5.77
CA GLU A 159 1.44 19.67 6.46
C GLU A 159 2.12 19.20 7.75
N SER A 160 1.57 18.17 8.40
CA SER A 160 2.11 17.59 9.65
C SER A 160 2.11 16.05 9.65
N PRO A 161 2.98 15.42 10.45
CA PRO A 161 2.96 13.96 10.66
C PRO A 161 1.62 13.45 11.20
N GLU A 162 0.98 14.23 12.08
CA GLU A 162 -0.32 13.91 12.67
C GLU A 162 -1.43 13.94 11.61
N ALA A 163 -1.43 14.95 10.73
CA ALA A 163 -2.38 15.03 9.62
C ALA A 163 -2.17 13.88 8.64
N GLN A 164 -0.91 13.53 8.33
CA GLN A 164 -0.62 12.39 7.46
C GLN A 164 -1.09 11.06 8.06
N LYS A 165 -0.84 10.87 9.36
CA LYS A 165 -1.32 9.72 10.11
C LYS A 165 -2.84 9.62 10.09
N ALA A 166 -3.53 10.72 10.41
CA ALA A 166 -4.99 10.77 10.40
C ALA A 166 -5.55 10.45 9.00
N ALA A 167 -4.92 10.97 7.94
CA ALA A 167 -5.33 10.68 6.57
C ALA A 167 -5.15 9.20 6.20
N VAL A 168 -4.04 8.57 6.57
CA VAL A 168 -3.84 7.12 6.33
C VAL A 168 -4.83 6.29 7.15
N GLU A 169 -5.02 6.61 8.43
CA GLU A 169 -5.97 5.88 9.29
C GLU A 169 -7.42 6.00 8.81
N LYS A 170 -7.76 7.14 8.21
CA LYS A 170 -9.06 7.42 7.62
C LYS A 170 -9.24 6.71 6.28
N TYR A 171 -8.40 7.01 5.30
CA TYR A 171 -8.67 6.63 3.92
C TYR A 171 -8.18 5.23 3.53
N TYR A 172 -7.32 4.59 4.32
CA TYR A 172 -6.87 3.22 4.05
C TYR A 172 -7.59 2.17 4.88
N ALA A 173 -7.92 1.04 4.23
CA ALA A 173 -8.38 -0.16 4.92
C ALA A 173 -7.32 -0.67 5.90
N VAL A 174 -7.77 -1.28 7.01
CA VAL A 174 -6.90 -1.83 8.06
C VAL A 174 -5.89 -2.87 7.55
N ASP A 175 -6.28 -3.60 6.50
CA ASP A 175 -5.51 -4.66 5.85
C ASP A 175 -5.12 -4.31 4.40
N ALA A 176 -5.02 -3.02 4.09
CA ALA A 176 -4.69 -2.55 2.74
C ALA A 176 -3.31 -2.98 2.23
N ALA A 177 -3.16 -3.01 0.92
CA ALA A 177 -1.94 -3.31 0.20
C ALA A 177 -1.36 -2.03 -0.45
N PHE A 178 -0.04 -2.02 -0.65
CA PHE A 178 0.65 -0.92 -1.31
C PHE A 178 1.77 -1.46 -2.20
N ARG A 179 1.83 -1.00 -3.45
CA ARG A 179 2.81 -1.44 -4.43
C ARG A 179 3.41 -0.23 -5.13
N HIS A 180 4.69 -0.01 -4.95
CA HIS A 180 5.44 1.08 -5.58
C HIS A 180 6.74 0.50 -6.13
N PRO A 181 7.36 1.08 -7.18
CA PRO A 181 8.61 0.54 -7.75
C PRO A 181 9.76 0.39 -6.73
N LEU A 182 9.71 1.14 -5.64
CA LEU A 182 10.75 1.16 -4.59
C LEU A 182 10.34 0.48 -3.27
N SER A 183 9.06 0.11 -3.09
CA SER A 183 8.57 -0.45 -1.82
C SER A 183 7.27 -1.23 -1.99
N THR A 184 7.04 -2.23 -1.16
CA THR A 184 5.81 -3.02 -1.17
C THR A 184 5.31 -3.29 0.23
N VAL A 185 3.99 -3.30 0.41
CA VAL A 185 3.30 -3.72 1.62
C VAL A 185 2.25 -4.75 1.23
N VAL A 186 2.40 -5.96 1.76
CA VAL A 186 1.47 -7.07 1.57
C VAL A 186 0.23 -6.86 2.46
N PRO A 187 -1.00 -7.13 1.97
CA PRO A 187 -2.21 -6.96 2.77
C PRO A 187 -2.22 -7.92 3.97
N GLY A 188 -2.51 -7.40 5.16
CA GLY A 188 -2.51 -8.19 6.38
C GLY A 188 -2.62 -7.38 7.67
N PRO A 189 -2.52 -8.03 8.84
CA PRO A 189 -2.49 -7.32 10.11
C PRO A 189 -1.37 -6.28 10.13
N ASN A 190 -1.67 -5.06 10.58
CA ASN A 190 -0.75 -3.91 10.64
C ASN A 190 -0.29 -3.35 9.28
N SER A 191 -0.81 -3.82 8.14
CA SER A 191 -0.37 -3.31 6.83
C SER A 191 -0.66 -1.81 6.68
N ARG A 192 -1.79 -1.30 7.19
CA ARG A 192 -2.07 0.14 7.24
C ARG A 192 -1.00 0.95 7.98
N SER A 193 -0.49 0.43 9.09
CA SER A 193 0.60 1.08 9.84
C SER A 193 1.93 1.01 9.10
N ALA A 194 2.18 -0.06 8.34
CA ALA A 194 3.35 -0.14 7.47
C ALA A 194 3.26 0.86 6.31
N ILE A 195 2.08 1.04 5.71
CA ILE A 195 1.80 2.07 4.69
C ILE A 195 2.05 3.46 5.26
N LEU A 196 1.59 3.75 6.48
CA LEU A 196 1.92 5.01 7.15
C LEU A 196 3.43 5.22 7.26
N GLY A 197 4.20 4.19 7.62
CA GLY A 197 5.66 4.24 7.66
C GLY A 197 6.28 4.60 6.30
N VAL A 198 5.75 4.07 5.20
CA VAL A 198 6.18 4.42 3.83
C VAL A 198 5.93 5.90 3.54
N TYR A 199 4.70 6.37 3.79
CA TYR A 199 4.32 7.77 3.58
C TYR A 199 5.15 8.75 4.42
N GLN A 200 5.40 8.42 5.69
CA GLN A 200 6.26 9.19 6.58
C GLN A 200 7.71 9.20 6.10
N TRP A 201 8.24 8.05 5.67
CA TRP A 201 9.58 7.98 5.08
C TRP A 201 9.71 8.85 3.84
N TYR A 202 8.69 8.87 2.97
CA TYR A 202 8.69 9.73 1.79
C TYR A 202 8.64 11.22 2.14
N ARG A 203 7.95 11.64 3.22
CA ARG A 203 8.03 13.02 3.74
C ARG A 203 9.39 13.34 4.36
N VAL A 204 10.05 12.37 4.98
CA VAL A 204 11.45 12.52 5.45
C VAL A 204 12.39 12.66 4.26
N LEU A 205 12.19 11.90 3.20
CA LEU A 205 12.99 12.02 1.98
C LEU A 205 12.72 13.34 1.26
N SER A 206 11.49 13.83 1.20
CA SER A 206 11.12 15.07 0.52
C SER A 206 10.18 15.92 1.39
N PRO A 207 10.71 16.91 2.15
CA PRO A 207 9.88 17.76 3.02
C PRO A 207 8.89 18.63 2.24
N THR A 208 9.19 18.96 1.00
CA THR A 208 8.28 19.68 0.10
C THR A 208 7.98 18.77 -1.08
N ILE A 209 6.73 18.36 -1.22
CA ILE A 209 6.24 17.56 -2.35
C ILE A 209 5.19 18.43 -3.01
N GLN A 210 5.30 18.59 -4.33
CA GLN A 210 4.24 19.17 -5.14
C GLN A 210 3.59 18.04 -5.92
N LEU A 211 2.27 17.96 -5.86
CA LEU A 211 1.50 16.92 -6.54
C LEU A 211 0.34 17.57 -7.28
N ASN A 212 0.19 17.22 -8.55
CA ASN A 212 -0.94 17.56 -9.38
C ASN A 212 -1.63 16.27 -9.84
N VAL A 213 -2.96 16.22 -9.71
CA VAL A 213 -3.78 15.16 -10.30
C VAL A 213 -4.26 15.67 -11.65
N ASP A 214 -3.74 15.11 -12.72
CA ASP A 214 -3.96 15.57 -14.09
C ASP A 214 -5.27 15.00 -14.65
N SER A 215 -5.59 13.74 -14.33
CA SER A 215 -6.84 13.11 -14.74
C SER A 215 -7.27 12.02 -13.74
N ILE A 216 -8.58 11.77 -13.69
CA ILE A 216 -9.20 10.73 -12.87
C ILE A 216 -10.11 9.91 -13.78
N THR A 217 -10.05 8.59 -13.66
CA THR A 217 -10.99 7.67 -14.30
C THR A 217 -11.51 6.70 -13.26
N TYR A 218 -12.83 6.73 -13.03
CA TYR A 218 -13.48 5.82 -12.10
C TYR A 218 -14.22 4.69 -12.82
N ASN A 219 -13.91 3.46 -12.42
CA ASN A 219 -14.68 2.28 -12.78
C ASN A 219 -15.52 1.84 -11.58
N SER A 220 -16.77 2.33 -11.54
CA SER A 220 -17.73 2.01 -10.48
C SER A 220 -18.03 0.51 -10.38
N SER A 221 -18.14 -0.20 -11.49
CA SER A 221 -18.43 -1.64 -11.51
C SER A 221 -17.37 -2.50 -10.81
N ARG A 222 -16.12 -2.02 -10.78
CA ARG A 222 -14.99 -2.71 -10.13
C ARG A 222 -14.51 -2.01 -8.86
N ALA A 223 -15.04 -0.83 -8.57
CA ALA A 223 -14.57 0.07 -7.54
C ALA A 223 -13.06 0.38 -7.69
N GLU A 224 -12.63 0.68 -8.92
CA GLU A 224 -11.24 0.97 -9.27
C GLU A 224 -11.11 2.42 -9.75
N LEU A 225 -10.09 3.13 -9.27
CA LEU A 225 -9.72 4.47 -9.71
C LEU A 225 -8.35 4.43 -10.38
N PHE A 226 -8.22 5.14 -11.48
CA PHE A 226 -6.96 5.39 -12.15
C PHE A 226 -6.71 6.88 -12.17
N LEU A 227 -5.59 7.31 -11.60
CA LEU A 227 -5.21 8.72 -11.56
C LEU A 227 -3.91 8.90 -12.34
N GLU A 228 -3.92 9.83 -13.28
CA GLU A 228 -2.67 10.37 -13.81
C GLU A 228 -2.20 11.48 -12.89
N VAL A 229 -0.98 11.33 -12.39
CA VAL A 229 -0.41 12.24 -11.40
C VAL A 229 0.94 12.73 -11.90
N THR A 230 1.20 14.02 -11.75
CA THR A 230 2.53 14.60 -11.90
C THR A 230 2.99 15.06 -10.53
N GLN A 231 4.13 14.57 -10.07
CA GLN A 231 4.72 15.01 -8.80
C GLN A 231 6.14 15.54 -8.98
N SER A 232 6.50 16.53 -8.17
CA SER A 232 7.86 16.99 -8.00
C SER A 232 8.34 16.58 -6.61
N PHE A 233 9.27 15.62 -6.59
CA PHE A 233 9.84 15.06 -5.37
C PHE A 233 11.31 15.48 -5.27
N HIS A 234 11.64 16.27 -4.25
CA HIS A 234 13.01 16.72 -4.02
C HIS A 234 13.63 15.96 -2.85
N ILE A 235 14.54 15.03 -3.17
CA ILE A 235 15.29 14.29 -2.16
C ILE A 235 16.13 15.28 -1.34
N ARG A 236 15.85 15.38 -0.04
CA ARG A 236 16.40 16.33 0.94
C ARG A 236 17.92 16.46 0.92
N TRP A 237 18.63 15.37 0.62
CA TRP A 237 20.11 15.34 0.61
C TRP A 237 20.70 15.33 -0.79
N SER A 238 19.86 15.43 -1.83
CA SER A 238 20.31 15.49 -3.22
C SER A 238 20.79 16.90 -3.56
N PRO A 239 21.97 17.05 -4.20
CA PRO A 239 22.43 18.35 -4.69
C PRO A 239 21.74 18.78 -5.99
N PHE A 240 20.86 17.95 -6.55
CA PHE A 240 20.24 18.19 -7.85
C PHE A 240 18.85 18.79 -7.71
N SER A 241 18.50 19.70 -8.62
CA SER A 241 17.13 20.22 -8.75
C SER A 241 16.16 19.07 -9.01
N PRO A 242 14.96 19.08 -8.38
CA PRO A 242 13.95 18.08 -8.66
C PRO A 242 13.47 18.20 -10.11
N ALA A 243 13.00 17.09 -10.67
CA ALA A 243 12.32 17.06 -11.96
C ALA A 243 10.87 16.55 -11.76
N PRO A 244 9.91 17.03 -12.56
CA PRO A 244 8.57 16.44 -12.58
C PRO A 244 8.65 14.98 -13.00
N ALA A 245 8.02 14.11 -12.23
CA ALA A 245 7.87 12.69 -12.51
C ALA A 245 6.38 12.38 -12.65
N ARG A 246 5.99 11.80 -13.80
CA ARG A 246 4.63 11.34 -14.02
C ARG A 246 4.46 9.90 -13.56
N LEU A 247 3.30 9.61 -12.99
CA LEU A 247 2.92 8.25 -12.60
C LEU A 247 1.44 8.01 -12.86
N LEU A 248 1.10 6.74 -13.05
CA LEU A 248 -0.27 6.26 -12.99
C LEU A 248 -0.48 5.61 -11.63
N VAL A 249 -1.43 6.13 -10.85
CA VAL A 249 -1.84 5.55 -9.57
C VAL A 249 -3.11 4.75 -9.80
N HIS A 250 -3.05 3.46 -9.53
CA HIS A 250 -4.20 2.56 -9.55
C HIS A 250 -4.65 2.29 -8.10
N LEU A 251 -5.88 2.67 -7.78
CA LEU A 251 -6.48 2.44 -6.47
C LEU A 251 -7.65 1.45 -6.60
N VAL A 252 -7.70 0.48 -5.70
CA VAL A 252 -8.86 -0.40 -5.53
C VAL A 252 -9.56 -0.03 -4.24
N LEU A 253 -10.84 0.24 -4.31
CA LEU A 253 -11.67 0.64 -3.19
C LEU A 253 -12.44 -0.56 -2.60
N SER A 254 -12.67 -0.50 -1.30
CA SER A 254 -13.57 -1.41 -0.59
C SER A 254 -14.52 -0.61 0.31
N PRO A 255 -15.73 -1.11 0.57
CA PRO A 255 -16.58 -0.55 1.60
C PRO A 255 -15.84 -0.49 2.94
N SER A 256 -16.04 0.58 3.70
CA SER A 256 -15.49 0.69 5.04
C SER A 256 -16.12 -0.36 5.96
N ILE A 257 -15.35 -0.78 6.96
CA ILE A 257 -15.83 -1.72 7.98
C ILE A 257 -16.84 -1.02 8.91
N ASP A 258 -16.64 0.28 9.14
CA ASP A 258 -17.45 1.06 10.07
C ASP A 258 -18.78 1.50 9.44
N ASP A 259 -18.74 1.92 8.18
CA ASP A 259 -19.94 2.21 7.38
C ASP A 259 -19.79 1.66 5.95
N PRO A 260 -20.61 0.66 5.54
CA PRO A 260 -20.58 0.09 4.20
C PRO A 260 -20.93 1.06 3.06
N LYS A 261 -21.51 2.23 3.35
CA LYS A 261 -21.78 3.27 2.36
C LYS A 261 -20.53 4.06 1.98
N LEU A 262 -19.54 4.06 2.86
CA LEU A 262 -18.30 4.80 2.66
C LEU A 262 -17.22 3.90 2.07
N TRP A 263 -16.29 4.52 1.36
CA TRP A 263 -15.20 3.84 0.67
C TRP A 263 -13.84 4.15 1.29
N VAL A 264 -13.00 3.12 1.31
CA VAL A 264 -11.59 3.20 1.70
C VAL A 264 -10.71 2.53 0.66
N ILE A 265 -9.45 2.93 0.60
CA ILE A 265 -8.41 2.37 -0.27
C ILE A 265 -7.96 1.03 0.29
N SER A 266 -8.19 -0.03 -0.47
CA SER A 266 -7.77 -1.41 -0.14
C SER A 266 -6.46 -1.82 -0.83
N LEU A 267 -6.15 -1.21 -1.97
CA LEU A 267 -4.88 -1.36 -2.68
C LEU A 267 -4.52 -0.02 -3.33
N GLN A 268 -3.28 0.40 -3.17
CA GLN A 268 -2.65 1.40 -4.02
C GLN A 268 -1.50 0.75 -4.79
N GLU A 269 -1.46 0.93 -6.11
CA GLU A 269 -0.38 0.52 -6.98
C GLU A 269 0.08 1.66 -7.88
N ASP A 270 1.36 1.99 -7.81
CA ASP A 270 1.96 3.12 -8.50
C ASP A 270 2.84 2.63 -9.66
N PHE A 271 2.57 3.13 -10.86
CA PHE A 271 3.30 2.80 -12.08
C PHE A 271 4.06 4.01 -12.59
N TYR A 272 5.38 3.84 -12.76
CA TYR A 272 6.25 4.84 -13.36
C TYR A 272 6.82 4.29 -14.65
N HIS A 273 6.90 5.15 -15.66
CA HIS A 273 7.80 4.88 -16.76
C HIS A 273 9.25 4.95 -16.24
N PRO A 274 10.20 4.16 -16.78
CA PRO A 274 11.60 4.16 -16.30
C PRO A 274 12.25 5.56 -16.30
N GLU A 275 11.88 6.40 -17.24
CA GLU A 275 12.33 7.79 -17.30
C GLU A 275 11.80 8.63 -16.14
N ASP A 276 10.51 8.52 -15.80
CA ASP A 276 9.89 9.24 -14.68
C ASP A 276 10.40 8.72 -13.33
N LEU A 277 10.66 7.41 -13.21
CA LEU A 277 11.34 6.87 -12.02
C LEU A 277 12.76 7.41 -11.89
N THR A 278 13.47 7.60 -13.01
CA THR A 278 14.79 8.26 -13.00
C THR A 278 14.66 9.73 -12.61
N ALA A 279 13.64 10.44 -13.11
CA ALA A 279 13.35 11.82 -12.73
C ALA A 279 13.07 11.95 -11.22
N LEU A 280 12.39 10.97 -10.63
CA LEU A 280 12.10 10.91 -9.20
C LEU A 280 13.36 10.73 -8.34
N VAL A 281 14.28 9.84 -8.75
CA VAL A 281 15.40 9.40 -7.90
C VAL A 281 16.71 10.13 -8.22
N VAL A 282 17.07 10.26 -9.50
CA VAL A 282 18.33 10.89 -9.95
C VAL A 282 18.10 11.64 -11.28
N PRO A 283 17.47 12.83 -11.25
CA PRO A 283 17.14 13.59 -12.47
C PRO A 283 18.29 13.76 -13.50
N PRO A 284 19.55 14.02 -13.09
CA PRO A 284 20.64 14.15 -14.06
C PRO A 284 20.89 12.92 -14.95
N LEU A 285 20.43 11.72 -14.55
CA LEU A 285 20.57 10.49 -15.33
C LEU A 285 19.47 10.29 -16.37
N MET A 286 18.44 11.14 -16.43
CA MET A 286 17.36 11.02 -17.42
C MET A 286 17.87 10.91 -18.88
N PRO A 287 18.86 11.70 -19.34
CA PRO A 287 19.39 11.56 -20.70
C PRO A 287 19.98 10.17 -20.98
N LEU A 288 20.63 9.57 -19.97
CA LEU A 288 21.16 8.20 -20.07
C LEU A 288 20.02 7.18 -20.16
N THR A 289 18.99 7.29 -19.31
CA THR A 289 17.81 6.41 -19.38
C THR A 289 17.14 6.50 -20.75
N ARG A 290 16.96 7.71 -21.30
CA ARG A 290 16.44 7.90 -22.66
C ARG A 290 17.32 7.25 -23.73
N LEU A 291 18.64 7.39 -23.61
CA LEU A 291 19.58 6.76 -24.54
C LEU A 291 19.44 5.23 -24.51
N LEU A 292 19.37 4.64 -23.32
CA LEU A 292 19.21 3.19 -23.14
C LEU A 292 17.87 2.69 -23.71
N LEU A 293 16.77 3.42 -23.48
CA LEU A 293 15.47 3.08 -24.05
C LEU A 293 15.51 3.13 -25.59
N ARG A 294 16.13 4.15 -26.18
CA ARG A 294 16.32 4.25 -27.64
C ARG A 294 17.20 3.14 -28.20
N ALA A 295 18.29 2.82 -27.51
CA ALA A 295 19.15 1.70 -27.89
C ALA A 295 18.37 0.37 -27.85
N GLY A 296 17.49 0.18 -26.86
CA GLY A 296 16.55 -0.93 -26.79
C GLY A 296 15.66 -1.01 -28.03
N SER A 297 15.01 0.10 -28.42
CA SER A 297 14.20 0.16 -29.65
C SER A 297 15.01 -0.17 -30.91
N MET A 298 16.23 0.35 -31.02
CA MET A 298 17.12 0.05 -32.17
C MET A 298 17.49 -1.43 -32.21
N ALA A 299 17.90 -2.01 -31.08
CA ALA A 299 18.23 -3.42 -30.98
C ALA A 299 17.02 -4.31 -31.32
N SER A 300 15.83 -3.98 -30.83
CA SER A 300 14.58 -4.67 -31.18
C SER A 300 14.33 -4.64 -32.69
N ASN A 301 14.51 -3.50 -33.35
CA ASN A 301 14.30 -3.38 -34.80
C ASN A 301 15.36 -4.15 -35.62
N VAL A 302 16.63 -4.09 -35.21
CA VAL A 302 17.71 -4.87 -35.85
C VAL A 302 17.43 -6.36 -35.70
N ASN A 303 17.07 -6.80 -34.50
CA ASN A 303 16.73 -8.21 -34.25
C ASN A 303 15.49 -8.62 -35.05
N ALA A 304 14.42 -7.84 -35.04
CA ALA A 304 13.21 -8.13 -35.82
C ALA A 304 13.52 -8.26 -37.31
N PHE A 305 14.39 -7.42 -37.86
CA PHE A 305 14.85 -7.52 -39.24
C PHE A 305 15.65 -8.81 -39.51
N VAL A 306 16.66 -9.11 -38.68
CA VAL A 306 17.50 -10.29 -38.82
C VAL A 306 16.68 -11.58 -38.70
N PHE A 307 15.89 -11.71 -37.64
CA PHE A 307 15.07 -12.89 -37.38
C PHE A 307 13.87 -12.98 -38.32
N GLY A 308 13.35 -11.85 -38.81
CA GLY A 308 12.37 -11.81 -39.89
C GLY A 308 12.94 -12.39 -41.20
N LYS A 309 14.17 -12.04 -41.57
CA LYS A 309 14.86 -12.62 -42.75
C LYS A 309 15.20 -14.10 -42.59
N LEU A 310 15.51 -14.54 -41.37
CA LEU A 310 15.71 -15.95 -41.05
C LEU A 310 14.40 -16.74 -40.97
N GLY A 311 13.23 -16.10 -41.17
CA GLY A 311 11.94 -16.75 -41.25
C GLY A 311 11.26 -17.01 -39.90
N TYR A 312 11.85 -16.60 -38.77
CA TYR A 312 11.25 -16.80 -37.45
C TYR A 312 9.98 -15.97 -37.24
N TRP A 313 9.94 -14.76 -37.79
CA TRP A 313 8.76 -13.87 -37.72
C TRP A 313 8.67 -12.95 -38.95
N ALA A 314 8.51 -13.55 -40.13
CA ALA A 314 8.39 -12.83 -41.39
C ALA A 314 6.95 -12.36 -41.64
N VAL A 315 6.77 -11.07 -41.93
CA VAL A 315 5.49 -10.55 -42.44
C VAL A 315 5.39 -10.90 -43.92
N LYS A 316 4.38 -11.69 -44.30
CA LYS A 316 4.07 -11.95 -45.71
C LYS A 316 3.42 -10.70 -46.29
N GLU A 317 4.08 -10.04 -47.23
CA GLU A 317 3.42 -8.99 -48.01
C GLU A 317 2.25 -9.60 -48.77
N LYS A 318 1.04 -9.07 -48.57
CA LYS A 318 -0.11 -9.42 -49.41
C LYS A 318 0.15 -8.82 -50.79
N GLU A 319 0.15 -9.67 -51.80
CA GLU A 319 0.27 -9.28 -53.20
C GLU A 319 -0.72 -8.17 -53.53
N LYS A 320 -0.22 -7.06 -54.06
CA LYS A 320 -1.03 -5.92 -54.49
C LYS A 320 -1.98 -6.42 -55.58
N PRO A 321 -3.31 -6.29 -55.48
CA PRO A 321 -4.21 -6.81 -56.50
C PRO A 321 -3.87 -6.15 -57.85
N ALA A 322 -3.61 -6.98 -58.86
CA ALA A 322 -3.28 -6.53 -60.21
C ALA A 322 -4.38 -5.58 -60.70
N ARG A 323 -3.99 -4.41 -61.22
CA ARG A 323 -4.96 -3.48 -61.85
C ARG A 323 -5.70 -4.23 -62.96
N PRO A 324 -7.04 -4.15 -63.04
CA PRO A 324 -7.76 -4.70 -64.17
C PRO A 324 -7.29 -3.98 -65.45
N SER A 325 -6.87 -4.80 -66.42
CA SER A 325 -6.57 -4.37 -67.79
C SER A 325 -7.80 -3.67 -68.36
N VAL A 326 -7.69 -2.38 -68.64
CA VAL A 326 -8.74 -1.63 -69.34
C VAL A 326 -8.77 -2.16 -70.78
N ALA A 327 -9.77 -2.99 -71.10
CA ALA A 327 -10.01 -3.42 -72.46
C ALA A 327 -10.39 -2.18 -73.29
N SER A 328 -9.55 -1.85 -74.26
CA SER A 328 -9.81 -0.87 -75.30
C SER A 328 -10.90 -1.40 -76.23
N THR A 329 -12.15 -1.01 -76.01
CA THR A 329 -13.18 -1.06 -77.06
C THR A 329 -13.05 0.19 -77.91
N ALA A 330 -12.35 0.08 -79.03
CA ALA A 330 -12.46 0.99 -80.15
C ALA A 330 -13.42 0.37 -81.17
N SER A 331 -14.48 1.13 -81.47
CA SER A 331 -15.40 1.08 -82.63
C SER A 331 -16.12 -0.23 -82.97
#